data_AF-A0A151J866-F1
#
_entry.id   AF-A0A151J866-F1
#
_cell.length_a   1.000
_cell.length_b   1.000
_cell.length_c   1.000
_cell.angle_alpha   90.00
_cell.angle_beta   90.00
_cell.angle_gamma   90.00
#
_symmetry.space_group_name_H-M   'P 1'
#
loop_
_entity.id
_entity.type
_entity.pdbx_description
1 polymer ?
#
loop_
_entity_poly.entity_id
_entity_poly.type
_entity_poly.pdbx_seq_one_letter_code
_entity_poly.pdbx_strand_id
1 'polypeptide(L)'
;MDFSENVLKEIDENHPIYTMKYLKDKPVRDLVGVQFLNLMIAEEDKLITITLSDAIEGNTSNNYVDEMKQLYCHDEFSKLVQDWNALRVGSVEIALNRMVIPHLKKELRANLIAEAKECVMRSCCRKMYNWIKVAPCSCEFPEEEDEEWDTSKGLRVMGLSYVPDYSQAAFTCLIVADGECTDYLRLSHLMKRKNSYREGEKTLKEADLLALKNFIATKKPHVIVVAGESREAMMIAADIKECITHLSEEEQFPNIQVEICDNELAKIYANSNKGNSEFRDYPELLRQAISLARRMQDPLVEFSQLCTADEEILCLRSYHNLQDQLPQEELLENLYLEFVNRVIEVGVDVNKAVQQAYCGNLVQFVCGLGPRKGQALGFENLAPDLHKYIFFFFSERSSYVVECSNIYFVCSSAETKI
;
A
#
# COMPACT_ATOMS: atom_id res chain seq x y z
N MET A 1 -16.64 32.34 0.75
CA MET A 1 -15.40 32.25 1.53
C MET A 1 -14.89 33.67 1.70
N ASP A 2 -14.60 34.06 2.93
CA ASP A 2 -13.98 35.35 3.23
C ASP A 2 -12.49 35.12 3.48
N PHE A 3 -11.63 35.96 2.88
CA PHE A 3 -10.17 35.87 3.00
C PHE A 3 -9.64 37.05 3.82
N SER A 4 -8.61 36.81 4.65
CA SER A 4 -7.76 37.89 5.13
C SER A 4 -6.66 38.19 4.11
N GLU A 5 -6.26 39.46 3.92
CA GLU A 5 -5.34 39.88 2.84
C GLU A 5 -3.97 39.13 2.83
N ASN A 6 -3.54 38.60 3.97
CA ASN A 6 -2.28 37.85 4.08
C ASN A 6 -2.39 36.38 3.59
N VAL A 7 -3.57 35.75 3.73
CA VAL A 7 -3.82 34.36 3.33
C VAL A 7 -3.75 34.18 1.81
N LEU A 8 -4.12 35.20 1.04
CA LEU A 8 -4.15 35.11 -0.43
C LEU A 8 -2.77 34.84 -1.04
N LYS A 9 -1.69 35.12 -0.31
CA LYS A 9 -0.30 34.82 -0.71
C LYS A 9 0.15 33.40 -0.35
N GLU A 10 -0.47 32.76 0.65
CA GLU A 10 -0.10 31.41 1.10
C GLU A 10 -0.73 30.32 0.22
N ILE A 11 -1.90 30.60 -0.37
CA ILE A 11 -2.53 29.70 -1.36
C ILE A 11 -1.97 30.03 -2.75
N ASP A 12 -0.80 29.46 -3.06
CA ASP A 12 -0.14 29.51 -4.37
C ASP A 12 -0.67 28.44 -5.34
N GLU A 13 -0.13 28.39 -6.56
CA GLU A 13 -0.55 27.44 -7.61
C GLU A 13 -0.33 25.97 -7.25
N ASN A 14 0.53 25.67 -6.27
CA ASN A 14 0.84 24.32 -5.82
C ASN A 14 -0.05 23.87 -4.66
N HIS A 15 -0.76 24.79 -4.02
CA HIS A 15 -1.59 24.47 -2.86
C HIS A 15 -2.79 23.58 -3.26
N PRO A 16 -3.11 22.52 -2.49
CA PRO A 16 -4.25 21.62 -2.76
C PRO A 16 -5.64 22.26 -2.94
N ILE A 17 -5.84 23.50 -2.46
CA ILE A 17 -7.11 24.23 -2.56
C ILE A 17 -7.04 25.39 -3.57
N TYR A 18 -5.96 25.54 -4.33
CA TYR A 18 -5.81 26.64 -5.29
C TYR A 18 -6.97 26.70 -6.30
N THR A 19 -7.41 25.54 -6.80
CA THR A 19 -8.55 25.42 -7.72
C THR A 19 -9.89 25.82 -7.09
N MET A 20 -9.97 25.84 -5.76
CA MET A 20 -11.15 26.21 -4.98
C MET A 20 -10.98 27.54 -4.23
N LYS A 21 -9.95 28.31 -4.57
CA LYS A 21 -9.61 29.57 -3.90
C LYS A 21 -10.72 30.62 -3.96
N TYR A 22 -11.58 30.63 -4.97
CA TYR A 22 -12.68 31.59 -5.08
C TYR A 22 -14.04 30.91 -5.09
N LEU A 23 -14.18 29.82 -4.33
CA LEU A 23 -15.41 29.04 -4.30
C LEU A 23 -16.57 29.85 -3.69
N LYS A 24 -17.62 30.04 -4.48
CA LYS A 24 -18.88 30.68 -4.07
C LYS A 24 -20.06 29.88 -4.60
N ASP A 25 -21.09 29.74 -3.77
CA ASP A 25 -22.38 29.12 -4.11
C ASP A 25 -22.27 27.74 -4.78
N LYS A 26 -21.26 26.95 -4.39
CA LYS A 26 -21.10 25.58 -4.91
C LYS A 26 -22.15 24.65 -4.28
N PRO A 27 -22.94 23.93 -5.09
CA PRO A 27 -23.85 22.93 -4.58
C PRO A 27 -23.11 21.82 -3.82
N VAL A 28 -23.66 21.41 -2.69
CA VAL A 28 -23.03 20.39 -1.83
C VAL A 28 -22.83 19.07 -2.56
N ARG A 29 -23.77 18.68 -3.42
CA ARG A 29 -23.70 17.50 -4.30
C ARG A 29 -22.51 17.49 -5.26
N ASP A 30 -21.92 18.64 -5.56
CA ASP A 30 -20.80 18.76 -6.49
C ASP A 30 -19.44 18.71 -5.75
N LEU A 31 -19.46 18.64 -4.41
CA LEU A 31 -18.27 18.37 -3.60
C LEU A 31 -18.00 16.88 -3.65
N VAL A 32 -16.99 16.49 -4.42
CA VAL A 32 -16.67 15.08 -4.68
C VAL A 32 -15.26 14.74 -4.24
N GLY A 33 -15.08 13.49 -3.80
CA GLY A 33 -13.80 12.94 -3.39
C GLY A 33 -13.15 13.73 -2.25
N VAL A 34 -11.89 14.11 -2.42
CA VAL A 34 -11.07 14.74 -1.37
C VAL A 34 -11.28 16.25 -1.23
N GLN A 35 -12.14 16.85 -2.05
CA GLN A 35 -12.30 18.31 -2.10
C GLN A 35 -12.68 18.91 -0.75
N PHE A 36 -13.70 18.34 -0.09
CA PHE A 36 -14.15 18.86 1.20
C PHE A 36 -13.11 18.67 2.30
N LEU A 37 -12.37 17.55 2.28
CA LEU A 37 -11.29 17.31 3.24
C LEU A 37 -10.16 18.33 3.09
N ASN A 38 -9.76 18.69 1.87
CA ASN A 38 -8.77 19.75 1.64
C ASN A 38 -9.24 21.12 2.14
N LEU A 39 -10.53 21.45 1.96
CA LEU A 39 -11.10 22.69 2.48
C LEU A 39 -11.11 22.70 4.01
N MET A 40 -11.43 21.57 4.63
CA MET A 40 -11.41 21.40 6.08
C MET A 40 -10.01 21.60 6.66
N ILE A 41 -8.99 20.99 6.06
CA ILE A 41 -7.58 21.18 6.48
C ILE A 41 -7.20 22.66 6.38
N ALA A 42 -7.52 23.31 5.26
CA ALA A 42 -7.24 24.73 5.09
C ALA A 42 -8.01 25.63 6.08
N GLU A 43 -9.19 25.22 6.55
CA GLU A 43 -9.92 25.92 7.60
C GLU A 43 -9.29 25.70 8.99
N GLU A 44 -8.81 24.50 9.28
CA GLU A 44 -8.05 24.19 10.51
C GLU A 44 -6.73 24.98 10.58
N ASP A 45 -6.06 25.13 9.43
CA ASP A 45 -4.88 25.98 9.25
C ASP A 45 -5.20 27.48 9.26
N LYS A 46 -6.48 27.86 9.41
CA LYS A 46 -7.00 29.24 9.44
C LYS A 46 -6.73 30.03 8.15
N LEU A 47 -6.56 29.33 7.04
CA LEU A 47 -6.45 29.93 5.72
C LEU A 47 -7.83 30.37 5.23
N ILE A 48 -8.85 29.54 5.39
CA ILE A 48 -10.20 29.84 4.91
C ILE A 48 -11.25 29.75 6.00
N THR A 49 -12.43 30.30 5.75
CA THR A 49 -13.63 30.07 6.56
C THR A 49 -14.74 29.54 5.67
N ILE A 50 -15.32 28.41 6.06
CA ILE A 50 -16.37 27.72 5.31
C ILE A 50 -17.72 28.08 5.92
N THR A 51 -18.55 28.76 5.13
CA THR A 51 -19.92 29.14 5.50
C THR A 51 -20.92 28.39 4.63
N LEU A 52 -21.79 27.59 5.24
CA LEU A 52 -22.96 27.01 4.57
C LEU A 52 -24.08 28.05 4.53
N SER A 53 -24.75 28.22 3.38
CA SER A 53 -25.85 29.18 3.21
C SER A 53 -26.97 28.96 4.24
N ASP A 54 -27.50 30.03 4.83
CA ASP A 54 -28.73 30.03 5.64
C ASP A 54 -30.00 30.02 4.78
N ALA A 55 -29.90 30.48 3.54
CA ALA A 55 -31.00 30.46 2.58
C ALA A 55 -31.05 29.08 1.91
N ILE A 56 -32.11 28.34 2.23
CA ILE A 56 -32.50 27.10 1.56
C ILE A 56 -33.61 27.46 0.58
N GLU A 57 -33.39 27.22 -0.71
CA GLU A 57 -34.42 27.40 -1.74
C GLU A 57 -35.61 26.50 -1.44
N GLY A 58 -36.81 27.06 -1.48
CA GLY A 58 -38.06 26.32 -1.31
C GLY A 58 -38.54 25.72 -2.64
N ASN A 59 -39.59 24.89 -2.60
CA ASN A 59 -40.14 24.26 -3.80
C ASN A 59 -40.93 25.25 -4.67
N THR A 60 -41.52 26.28 -4.05
CA THR A 60 -42.41 27.25 -4.71
C THR A 60 -42.02 28.70 -4.42
N SER A 61 -41.09 28.93 -3.50
CA SER A 61 -40.60 30.23 -3.03
C SER A 61 -39.08 30.24 -2.85
N ASN A 62 -38.51 31.44 -2.77
CA ASN A 62 -37.06 31.61 -2.58
C ASN A 62 -36.57 31.26 -1.17
N ASN A 63 -37.46 30.94 -0.22
CA ASN A 63 -37.11 30.66 1.17
C ASN A 63 -37.97 29.54 1.75
N TYR A 64 -37.34 28.40 1.98
CA TYR A 64 -37.95 27.23 2.59
C TYR A 64 -38.66 27.54 3.93
N VAL A 65 -38.11 28.47 4.73
CA VAL A 65 -38.71 28.84 6.02
C VAL A 65 -40.07 29.51 5.82
N ASP A 66 -40.25 30.29 4.75
CA ASP A 66 -41.50 31.00 4.49
C ASP A 66 -42.59 30.06 3.95
N GLU A 67 -42.23 29.06 3.17
CA GLU A 67 -43.12 27.93 2.82
C GLU A 67 -43.58 27.18 4.07
N MET A 68 -42.66 26.85 4.97
CA MET A 68 -43.00 26.13 6.21
C MET A 68 -43.93 26.96 7.09
N LYS A 69 -43.72 28.28 7.21
CA LYS A 69 -44.61 29.18 7.96
C LYS A 69 -46.06 29.09 7.46
N GLN A 70 -46.28 29.05 6.15
CA GLN A 70 -47.63 29.00 5.57
C GLN A 70 -48.41 27.74 5.97
N LEU A 71 -47.74 26.60 6.18
CA LEU A 71 -48.38 25.34 6.57
C LEU A 71 -49.03 25.37 7.96
N TYR A 72 -48.60 26.30 8.83
CA TYR A 72 -49.12 26.43 10.20
C TYR A 72 -50.13 27.58 10.37
N CYS A 73 -50.39 28.35 9.31
CA CYS A 73 -51.34 29.45 9.32
C CYS A 73 -52.76 28.96 8.97
N HIS A 74 -53.77 29.52 9.62
CA HIS A 74 -55.17 29.38 9.19
C HIS A 74 -55.60 30.58 8.35
N ASP A 75 -56.36 30.31 7.30
CA ASP A 75 -56.91 31.33 6.39
C ASP A 75 -58.22 31.91 6.94
N GLU A 76 -58.12 32.65 8.05
CA GLU A 76 -59.23 33.40 8.63
C GLU A 76 -58.80 34.82 9.04
N PHE A 77 -59.71 35.78 8.87
CA PHE A 77 -59.45 37.21 9.11
C PHE A 77 -59.81 37.69 10.51
N SER A 78 -60.23 36.81 11.41
CA SER A 78 -60.55 37.21 12.79
C SER A 78 -59.29 37.67 13.52
N LYS A 79 -59.41 38.72 14.35
CA LYS A 79 -58.26 39.25 15.11
C LYS A 79 -57.59 38.17 15.97
N LEU A 80 -58.40 37.29 16.58
CA LEU A 80 -57.92 36.15 17.35
C LEU A 80 -57.05 35.22 16.50
N VAL A 81 -57.47 34.89 15.28
CA VAL A 81 -56.70 34.02 14.39
C VAL A 81 -55.43 34.70 13.89
N GLN A 82 -55.46 36.01 13.64
CA GLN A 82 -54.26 36.77 13.28
C GLN A 82 -53.21 36.75 14.40
N ASP A 83 -53.62 36.95 15.65
CA ASP A 83 -52.71 36.91 16.81
C ASP A 83 -52.10 35.50 17.00
N TRP A 84 -52.90 34.44 16.82
CA TRP A 84 -52.41 33.05 16.85
C TRP A 84 -51.48 32.72 15.69
N ASN A 85 -51.81 33.17 14.47
CA ASN A 85 -50.95 32.98 13.30
C ASN A 85 -49.59 33.67 13.52
N ALA A 86 -49.56 34.87 14.09
CA ALA A 86 -48.31 35.57 14.43
C ALA A 86 -47.44 34.76 15.41
N LEU A 87 -48.04 34.16 16.44
CA LEU A 87 -47.33 33.32 17.39
C LEU A 87 -46.78 32.03 16.74
N ARG A 88 -47.57 31.37 15.88
CA ARG A 88 -47.13 30.16 15.17
C ARG A 88 -45.98 30.45 14.21
N VAL A 89 -46.09 31.52 13.42
CA VAL A 89 -45.03 31.97 12.51
C VAL A 89 -43.73 32.23 13.29
N GLY A 90 -43.80 32.98 14.39
CA GLY A 90 -42.63 33.22 15.25
C GLY A 90 -42.04 31.93 15.84
N SER A 91 -42.90 30.98 16.23
CA SER A 91 -42.47 29.69 16.79
C SER A 91 -41.76 28.83 15.74
N VAL A 92 -42.30 28.75 14.53
CA VAL A 92 -41.70 28.03 13.39
C VAL A 92 -40.35 28.65 13.01
N GLU A 93 -40.28 29.99 12.97
CA GLU A 93 -39.04 30.70 12.65
C GLU A 93 -37.94 30.44 13.69
N ILE A 94 -38.28 30.47 14.98
CA ILE A 94 -37.33 30.13 16.05
C ILE A 94 -36.87 28.68 15.94
N ALA A 95 -37.81 27.75 15.77
CA ALA A 95 -37.49 26.33 15.68
C ALA A 95 -36.56 26.03 14.50
N LEU A 96 -36.86 26.56 13.31
CA LEU A 96 -36.05 26.31 12.11
C LEU A 96 -34.70 27.04 12.16
N ASN A 97 -34.69 28.35 12.41
CA ASN A 97 -33.46 29.15 12.30
C ASN A 97 -32.51 28.97 13.48
N ARG A 98 -33.02 28.73 14.71
CA ARG A 98 -32.17 28.60 15.90
C ARG A 98 -31.86 27.16 16.29
N MET A 99 -32.68 26.20 15.88
CA MET A 99 -32.52 24.80 16.29
C MET A 99 -32.22 23.92 15.08
N VAL A 100 -33.17 23.73 14.17
CA VAL A 100 -33.06 22.69 13.13
C VAL A 100 -31.94 22.98 12.12
N ILE A 101 -31.93 24.15 11.48
CA ILE A 101 -30.95 24.48 10.43
C ILE A 101 -29.51 24.45 10.95
N PRO A 102 -29.17 25.02 12.13
CA PRO A 102 -27.83 24.91 12.69
C PRO A 102 -27.37 23.46 12.94
N HIS A 103 -28.28 22.60 13.43
CA HIS A 103 -27.96 21.19 13.65
C HIS A 103 -27.75 20.45 12.32
N LEU A 104 -28.61 20.68 11.32
CA LEU A 104 -28.46 20.11 9.98
C LEU A 104 -27.16 20.54 9.31
N LYS A 105 -26.74 21.79 9.47
CA LYS A 105 -25.44 22.27 8.95
C LYS A 105 -24.27 21.54 9.59
N LYS A 106 -24.33 21.32 10.91
CA LYS A 106 -23.30 20.57 11.64
C LYS A 106 -23.25 19.11 11.19
N GLU A 107 -24.40 18.47 11.04
CA GLU A 107 -24.51 17.09 10.56
C GLU A 107 -24.04 16.96 9.11
N LEU A 108 -24.44 17.87 8.23
CA LEU A 108 -24.00 17.90 6.84
C LEU A 108 -22.48 18.01 6.73
N ARG A 109 -21.86 18.88 7.53
CA ARG A 109 -20.41 19.00 7.60
C ARG A 109 -19.74 17.69 8.04
N ALA A 110 -20.30 17.01 9.05
CA ALA A 110 -19.79 15.72 9.50
C ALA A 110 -19.90 14.64 8.41
N ASN A 111 -21.02 14.57 7.71
CA ASN A 111 -21.25 13.62 6.61
C ASN A 111 -20.27 13.87 5.45
N LEU A 112 -20.07 15.12 5.04
CA LEU A 112 -19.10 15.45 3.98
C LEU A 112 -17.67 15.10 4.36
N ILE A 113 -17.28 15.24 5.63
CA ILE A 113 -15.97 14.79 6.12
C ILE A 113 -15.89 13.26 6.04
N ALA A 114 -16.91 12.55 6.51
CA ALA A 114 -16.94 11.09 6.50
C ALA A 114 -16.84 10.54 5.07
N GLU A 115 -17.63 11.06 4.13
CA GLU A 115 -17.59 10.68 2.71
C GLU A 115 -16.21 10.96 2.07
N ALA A 116 -15.62 12.12 2.37
CA ALA A 116 -14.30 12.46 1.85
C ALA A 116 -13.20 11.53 2.43
N LYS A 117 -13.27 11.20 3.72
CA LYS A 117 -12.37 10.22 4.36
C LYS A 117 -12.58 8.82 3.79
N GLU A 118 -13.81 8.39 3.56
CA GLU A 118 -14.10 7.10 2.91
C GLU A 118 -13.49 7.03 1.50
N CYS A 119 -13.53 8.13 0.75
CA CYS A 119 -12.86 8.20 -0.56
C CYS A 119 -11.34 8.01 -0.46
N VAL A 120 -10.69 8.63 0.53
CA VAL A 120 -9.26 8.44 0.80
C VAL A 120 -9.00 6.98 1.19
N MET A 121 -9.78 6.43 2.11
CA MET A 121 -9.68 5.04 2.56
C MET A 121 -9.74 4.06 1.38
N ARG A 122 -10.75 4.20 0.52
CA ARG A 122 -10.92 3.38 -0.68
C ARG A 122 -9.73 3.47 -1.63
N SER A 123 -9.11 4.65 -1.75
CA SER A 123 -7.90 4.84 -2.55
C SER A 123 -6.70 4.10 -1.96
N CYS A 124 -6.53 4.16 -0.63
CA CYS A 124 -5.49 3.41 0.10
C CYS A 124 -5.65 1.90 -0.10
N CYS A 125 -6.86 1.36 0.14
CA CYS A 125 -7.16 -0.06 -0.05
C CYS A 125 -6.92 -0.50 -1.49
N ARG A 126 -7.38 0.30 -2.47
CA ARG A 126 -7.17 -0.01 -3.89
C ARG A 126 -5.67 -0.07 -4.25
N LYS A 127 -4.85 0.83 -3.70
CA LYS A 127 -3.40 0.77 -3.93
C LYS A 127 -2.78 -0.47 -3.28
N MET A 128 -3.15 -0.79 -2.04
CA MET A 128 -2.71 -2.02 -1.38
C MET A 128 -3.08 -3.26 -2.21
N TYR A 129 -4.36 -3.39 -2.56
CA TYR A 129 -4.88 -4.45 -3.41
C TYR A 129 -4.07 -4.60 -4.70
N ASN A 130 -3.78 -3.49 -5.40
CA ASN A 130 -3.00 -3.53 -6.63
C ASN A 130 -1.57 -4.00 -6.42
N TRP A 131 -0.94 -3.67 -5.29
CA TRP A 131 0.43 -4.12 -4.98
C TRP A 131 0.50 -5.61 -4.67
N ILE A 132 -0.43 -6.12 -3.85
CA ILE A 132 -0.45 -7.53 -3.43
C ILE A 132 -1.10 -8.47 -4.48
N LYS A 133 -1.81 -7.90 -5.46
CA LYS A 133 -2.39 -8.66 -6.58
C LYS A 133 -1.35 -9.09 -7.61
N VAL A 134 -0.19 -8.45 -7.64
CA VAL A 134 0.85 -8.77 -8.62
C VAL A 134 1.30 -10.21 -8.41
N ALA A 135 1.20 -11.02 -9.47
CA ALA A 135 1.62 -12.41 -9.42
C ALA A 135 3.16 -12.49 -9.29
N PRO A 136 3.68 -13.58 -8.68
CA PRO A 136 5.09 -13.94 -8.78
C PRO A 136 5.64 -13.80 -10.19
N CYS A 137 6.88 -13.32 -10.32
CA CYS A 137 7.53 -13.25 -11.63
C CYS A 137 7.58 -14.65 -12.25
N SER A 138 7.46 -14.74 -13.58
CA SER A 138 7.62 -15.99 -14.32
C SER A 138 8.68 -15.80 -15.41
N CYS A 139 9.55 -16.78 -15.55
CA CYS A 139 10.58 -16.81 -16.58
C CYS A 139 10.51 -18.15 -17.31
N GLU A 140 10.36 -18.07 -18.62
CA GLU A 140 10.43 -19.23 -19.49
C GLU A 140 11.76 -19.16 -20.23
N PHE A 141 12.60 -20.15 -19.99
CA PHE A 141 13.80 -20.40 -20.77
C PHE A 141 13.47 -21.52 -21.76
N PRO A 142 14.03 -21.51 -22.99
CA PRO A 142 13.89 -22.64 -23.89
C PRO A 142 14.29 -23.93 -23.16
N GLU A 143 13.55 -25.01 -23.39
CA GLU A 143 13.91 -26.37 -22.92
C GLU A 143 15.19 -26.84 -23.63
N GLU A 144 16.31 -26.19 -23.36
CA GLU A 144 17.63 -26.77 -23.59
C GLU A 144 17.97 -27.60 -22.34
N GLU A 145 18.74 -28.67 -22.52
CA GLU A 145 19.06 -29.71 -21.52
C GLU A 145 19.88 -29.20 -20.30
N ASP A 146 19.83 -27.90 -20.00
CA ASP A 146 20.56 -27.25 -18.93
C ASP A 146 19.71 -27.20 -17.65
N GLU A 147 19.88 -28.23 -16.80
CA GLU A 147 19.28 -28.31 -15.45
C GLU A 147 19.53 -27.05 -14.58
N GLU A 148 20.52 -26.23 -14.92
CA GLU A 148 20.91 -25.03 -14.19
C GLU A 148 19.91 -23.87 -14.31
N TRP A 149 19.15 -23.82 -15.41
CA TRP A 149 18.11 -22.80 -15.66
C TRP A 149 16.70 -23.28 -15.35
N ASP A 150 16.58 -24.43 -14.71
CA ASP A 150 15.31 -25.00 -14.27
C ASP A 150 14.63 -24.09 -13.22
N THR A 151 13.42 -23.65 -13.55
CA THR A 151 12.56 -22.83 -12.70
C THR A 151 11.54 -23.65 -11.89
N SER A 152 11.52 -25.00 -12.04
CA SER A 152 10.58 -25.88 -11.34
C SER A 152 10.69 -25.82 -9.83
N LYS A 153 11.90 -25.53 -9.31
CA LYS A 153 12.20 -25.38 -7.88
C LYS A 153 11.97 -23.96 -7.37
N GLY A 154 11.49 -23.05 -8.22
CA GLY A 154 11.29 -21.63 -7.94
C GLY A 154 12.38 -20.73 -8.52
N LEU A 155 12.25 -19.43 -8.27
CA LEU A 155 13.08 -18.43 -8.93
C LEU A 155 14.26 -17.95 -8.08
N ARG A 156 15.46 -17.95 -8.68
CA ARG A 156 16.60 -17.22 -8.16
C ARG A 156 16.52 -15.78 -8.62
N VAL A 157 16.47 -14.83 -7.70
CA VAL A 157 16.34 -13.41 -8.03
C VAL A 157 17.55 -12.66 -7.51
N MET A 158 18.12 -11.80 -8.34
CA MET A 158 19.20 -10.92 -7.94
C MET A 158 18.64 -9.52 -7.67
N GLY A 159 18.77 -9.06 -6.43
CA GLY A 159 18.40 -7.69 -6.04
C GLY A 159 19.62 -6.78 -6.08
N LEU A 160 19.44 -5.53 -6.50
CA LEU A 160 20.46 -4.49 -6.43
C LEU A 160 19.87 -3.23 -5.82
N SER A 161 20.44 -2.80 -4.70
CA SER A 161 20.11 -1.53 -4.06
C SER A 161 21.32 -0.60 -4.04
N TYR A 162 21.04 0.69 -4.21
CA TYR A 162 22.04 1.75 -4.23
C TYR A 162 21.45 3.02 -3.61
N VAL A 163 22.34 3.91 -3.17
CA VAL A 163 21.99 5.28 -2.77
C VAL A 163 22.51 6.21 -3.86
N PRO A 164 21.80 7.29 -4.23
CA PRO A 164 22.27 8.30 -5.19
C PRO A 164 23.41 9.18 -4.62
N ASP A 165 24.41 8.54 -4.04
CA ASP A 165 25.58 9.13 -3.40
C ASP A 165 26.83 8.37 -3.88
N TYR A 166 27.73 9.09 -4.54
CA TYR A 166 28.97 8.53 -5.10
C TYR A 166 29.96 8.03 -4.05
N SER A 167 29.79 8.40 -2.77
CA SER A 167 30.63 7.96 -1.67
C SER A 167 30.19 6.62 -1.08
N GLN A 168 28.95 6.22 -1.34
CA GLN A 168 28.37 4.99 -0.80
C GLN A 168 28.45 3.85 -1.81
N ALA A 169 28.74 2.66 -1.31
CA ALA A 169 28.77 1.45 -2.12
C ALA A 169 27.34 0.98 -2.38
N ALA A 170 27.07 0.54 -3.61
CA ALA A 170 25.88 -0.25 -3.91
C ALA A 170 26.07 -1.70 -3.44
N PHE A 171 24.97 -2.39 -3.19
CA PHE A 171 24.98 -3.80 -2.83
C PHE A 171 24.07 -4.58 -3.76
N THR A 172 24.52 -5.76 -4.15
CA THR A 172 23.68 -6.74 -4.82
C THR A 172 23.70 -8.06 -4.07
N CYS A 173 22.59 -8.78 -4.11
CA CYS A 173 22.43 -10.08 -3.50
C CYS A 173 21.73 -11.03 -4.45
N LEU A 174 21.99 -12.32 -4.27
CA LEU A 174 21.21 -13.40 -4.86
C LEU A 174 20.34 -14.02 -3.77
N ILE A 175 19.05 -14.13 -4.03
CA ILE A 175 18.14 -14.95 -3.23
C ILE A 175 17.72 -16.19 -4.01
N VAL A 176 17.60 -17.31 -3.30
CA VAL A 176 17.06 -18.56 -3.85
C VAL A 176 15.54 -18.62 -3.66
N ALA A 177 14.89 -19.64 -4.22
CA ALA A 177 13.44 -19.81 -4.20
C ALA A 177 12.82 -19.79 -2.79
N ASP A 178 13.58 -20.18 -1.77
CA ASP A 178 13.13 -20.15 -0.36
C ASP A 178 13.18 -18.75 0.28
N GLY A 179 13.63 -17.74 -0.48
CA GLY A 179 13.79 -16.36 -0.02
C GLY A 179 15.07 -16.11 0.78
N GLU A 180 15.92 -17.11 1.00
CA GLU A 180 17.21 -16.93 1.68
C GLU A 180 18.23 -16.25 0.78
N CYS A 181 19.05 -15.36 1.38
CA CYS A 181 20.17 -14.71 0.70
C CYS A 181 21.40 -15.62 0.72
N THR A 182 21.80 -16.15 -0.43
CA THR A 182 22.96 -17.06 -0.51
C THR A 182 24.27 -16.32 -0.68
N ASP A 183 24.27 -15.28 -1.52
CA ASP A 183 25.48 -14.57 -1.91
C ASP A 183 25.21 -13.08 -2.06
N TYR A 184 26.22 -12.27 -1.83
CA TYR A 184 26.16 -10.84 -2.03
C TYR A 184 27.49 -10.27 -2.52
N LEU A 185 27.43 -9.11 -3.17
CA LEU A 185 28.57 -8.39 -3.70
C LEU A 185 28.43 -6.91 -3.36
N ARG A 186 29.53 -6.32 -2.88
CA ARG A 186 29.66 -4.88 -2.61
C ARG A 186 30.31 -4.19 -3.80
N LEU A 187 29.64 -3.19 -4.35
CA LEU A 187 30.05 -2.44 -5.53
C LEU A 187 30.31 -0.98 -5.14
N SER A 188 31.56 -0.65 -4.83
CA SER A 188 31.91 0.66 -4.24
C SER A 188 31.85 1.83 -5.22
N HIS A 189 31.85 1.54 -6.51
CA HIS A 189 32.02 2.48 -7.60
C HIS A 189 30.95 2.34 -8.68
N LEU A 190 29.89 1.55 -8.44
CA LEU A 190 28.80 1.37 -9.39
C LEU A 190 28.14 2.70 -9.80
N MET A 191 28.08 3.68 -8.91
CA MET A 191 27.47 4.98 -9.23
C MET A 191 28.33 5.84 -10.16
N LYS A 192 29.62 5.53 -10.33
CA LYS A 192 30.51 6.30 -11.22
C LYS A 192 30.12 6.10 -12.69
N ARG A 193 30.43 7.08 -13.53
CA ARG A 193 30.09 7.06 -14.96
C ARG A 193 31.16 6.33 -15.77
N LYS A 194 30.73 5.44 -16.66
CA LYS A 194 31.58 4.77 -17.67
C LYS A 194 32.32 5.77 -18.57
N ASN A 195 31.66 6.87 -18.92
CA ASN A 195 32.21 7.94 -19.77
C ASN A 195 32.78 9.13 -18.95
N SER A 196 33.24 8.92 -17.71
CA SER A 196 33.90 9.98 -16.94
C SER A 196 35.19 10.43 -17.64
N TYR A 197 35.48 11.73 -17.61
CA TYR A 197 36.73 12.29 -18.17
C TYR A 197 37.97 11.86 -17.34
N ARG A 198 37.75 11.44 -16.09
CA ARG A 198 38.81 10.96 -15.19
C ARG A 198 39.02 9.47 -15.42
N GLU A 199 40.17 9.11 -16.00
CA GLU A 199 40.53 7.71 -16.27
C GLU A 199 40.44 6.83 -15.03
N GLY A 200 40.88 7.32 -13.86
CA GLY A 200 40.81 6.55 -12.61
C GLY A 200 39.38 6.20 -12.17
N GLU A 201 38.39 7.08 -12.39
CA GLU A 201 37.00 6.76 -12.07
C GLU A 201 36.40 5.73 -13.05
N LYS A 202 36.80 5.82 -14.32
CA LYS A 202 36.39 4.88 -15.36
C LYS A 202 36.90 3.47 -15.06
N THR A 203 38.19 3.32 -14.76
CA THR A 203 38.77 2.01 -14.44
C THR A 203 38.13 1.37 -13.20
N LEU A 204 37.80 2.18 -12.19
CA LEU A 204 37.12 1.68 -10.98
C LEU A 204 35.68 1.21 -11.26
N LYS A 205 34.94 1.91 -12.12
CA LYS A 205 33.60 1.49 -12.55
C LYS A 205 33.67 0.23 -13.41
N GLU A 206 34.63 0.14 -14.33
CA GLU A 206 34.83 -1.05 -15.17
C GLU A 206 35.18 -2.28 -14.32
N ALA A 207 35.96 -2.12 -13.26
CA ALA A 207 36.25 -3.20 -12.31
C ALA A 207 34.99 -3.70 -11.59
N ASP A 208 34.12 -2.79 -11.14
CA ASP A 208 32.83 -3.16 -10.51
C ASP A 208 31.88 -3.83 -11.51
N LEU A 209 31.83 -3.36 -12.77
CA LEU A 209 31.03 -3.99 -13.83
C LEU A 209 31.55 -5.39 -14.17
N LEU A 210 32.87 -5.59 -14.19
CA LEU A 210 33.46 -6.91 -14.39
C LEU A 210 33.13 -7.85 -13.22
N ALA A 211 33.22 -7.37 -11.98
CA ALA A 211 32.81 -8.13 -10.81
C ALA A 211 31.32 -8.50 -10.86
N LEU A 212 30.47 -7.58 -11.32
CA LEU A 212 29.04 -7.80 -11.51
C LEU A 212 28.77 -8.84 -12.61
N LYS A 213 29.46 -8.74 -13.75
CA LYS A 213 29.38 -9.72 -14.86
C LYS A 213 29.76 -11.12 -14.37
N ASN A 214 30.89 -11.25 -13.65
CA ASN A 214 31.33 -12.52 -13.09
C ASN A 214 30.34 -13.08 -12.06
N PHE A 215 29.72 -12.22 -11.25
CA PHE A 215 28.69 -12.61 -10.29
C PHE A 215 27.45 -13.17 -11.01
N ILE A 216 26.97 -12.50 -12.06
CA ILE A 216 25.84 -12.95 -12.88
C ILE A 216 26.15 -14.30 -13.55
N ALA A 217 27.33 -14.43 -14.16
CA ALA A 217 27.76 -15.66 -14.83
C ALA A 217 27.85 -16.85 -13.86
N THR A 218 28.38 -16.62 -12.66
CA THR A 218 28.57 -17.68 -11.64
C THR A 218 27.25 -18.07 -10.97
N LYS A 219 26.40 -17.09 -10.66
CA LYS A 219 25.21 -17.29 -9.83
C LYS A 219 23.93 -17.54 -10.63
N LYS A 220 23.94 -17.26 -11.93
CA LYS A 220 22.86 -17.56 -12.88
C LYS A 220 21.48 -17.15 -12.33
N PRO A 221 21.26 -15.86 -11.99
CA PRO A 221 19.94 -15.41 -11.54
C PRO A 221 18.91 -15.59 -12.66
N HIS A 222 17.66 -15.90 -12.33
CA HIS A 222 16.57 -15.96 -13.32
C HIS A 222 16.00 -14.58 -13.66
N VAL A 223 16.06 -13.65 -12.70
CA VAL A 223 15.60 -12.26 -12.84
C VAL A 223 16.54 -11.34 -12.07
N ILE A 224 16.75 -10.13 -12.59
CA ILE A 224 17.51 -9.07 -11.90
C ILE A 224 16.59 -7.88 -11.63
N VAL A 225 16.64 -7.36 -10.41
CA VAL A 225 15.81 -6.25 -9.96
C VAL A 225 16.69 -5.13 -9.42
N VAL A 226 16.48 -3.92 -9.93
CA VAL A 226 17.21 -2.71 -9.51
C VAL A 226 16.28 -1.79 -8.74
N ALA A 227 16.76 -1.25 -7.61
CA ALA A 227 16.04 -0.28 -6.81
C ALA A 227 15.72 1.00 -7.60
N GLY A 228 14.45 1.38 -7.67
CA GLY A 228 13.95 2.59 -8.30
C GLY A 228 14.07 3.83 -7.41
N GLU A 229 15.30 4.19 -7.00
CA GLU A 229 15.52 5.33 -6.09
C GLU A 229 15.63 6.69 -6.82
N SER A 230 16.23 6.69 -8.00
CA SER A 230 16.59 7.90 -8.75
C SER A 230 16.73 7.58 -10.24
N ARG A 231 16.98 8.59 -11.08
CA ARG A 231 17.14 8.39 -12.54
C ARG A 231 18.32 7.49 -12.87
N GLU A 232 19.30 7.43 -11.98
CA GLU A 232 20.49 6.60 -12.03
C GLU A 232 20.15 5.10 -12.12
N ALA A 233 18.97 4.66 -11.65
CA ALA A 233 18.49 3.29 -11.81
C ALA A 233 18.45 2.87 -13.28
N MET A 234 18.05 3.78 -14.18
CA MET A 234 18.01 3.49 -15.62
C MET A 234 19.41 3.25 -16.19
N MET A 235 20.42 3.97 -15.67
CA MET A 235 21.81 3.79 -16.09
C MET A 235 22.35 2.45 -15.59
N ILE A 236 22.09 2.10 -14.33
CA ILE A 236 22.50 0.82 -13.74
C ILE A 236 21.83 -0.35 -14.48
N ALA A 237 20.53 -0.26 -14.75
CA ALA A 237 19.82 -1.28 -15.51
C ALA A 237 20.35 -1.43 -16.94
N ALA A 238 20.73 -0.32 -17.60
CA ALA A 238 21.36 -0.36 -18.91
C ALA A 238 22.75 -1.03 -18.87
N ASP A 239 23.58 -0.68 -17.89
CA ASP A 239 24.90 -1.31 -17.68
C ASP A 239 24.76 -2.83 -17.44
N ILE A 240 23.76 -3.25 -16.67
CA ILE A 240 23.48 -4.68 -16.42
C ILE A 240 23.03 -5.38 -17.71
N LYS A 241 22.12 -4.78 -18.48
CA LYS A 241 21.68 -5.31 -19.77
C LYS A 241 22.84 -5.46 -20.76
N GLU A 242 23.78 -4.50 -20.77
CA GLU A 242 25.01 -4.60 -21.56
C GLU A 242 25.88 -5.79 -21.09
N CYS A 243 26.04 -5.98 -19.78
CA CYS A 243 26.77 -7.13 -19.22
C CYS A 243 26.14 -8.47 -19.62
N ILE A 244 24.81 -8.59 -19.57
CA ILE A 244 24.07 -9.80 -20.01
C ILE A 244 24.26 -10.04 -21.51
N THR A 245 24.21 -8.97 -22.32
CA THR A 245 24.42 -9.08 -23.77
C THR A 245 25.81 -9.65 -24.08
N HIS A 246 26.84 -9.15 -23.41
CA HIS A 246 28.21 -9.68 -23.54
C HIS A 246 28.33 -11.15 -23.07
N LEU A 247 27.67 -11.52 -21.98
CA LEU A 247 27.64 -12.93 -21.54
C LEU A 247 26.91 -13.83 -22.54
N SER A 248 25.86 -13.32 -23.19
CA SER A 248 25.14 -14.06 -24.22
C SER A 248 26.01 -14.34 -25.45
N GLU A 249 26.83 -13.36 -25.86
CA GLU A 249 27.77 -13.51 -26.98
C GLU A 249 28.97 -14.42 -26.65
N GLU A 250 29.48 -14.39 -25.42
CA GLU A 250 30.69 -15.12 -25.02
C GLU A 250 30.42 -16.56 -24.52
N GLU A 251 29.35 -16.75 -23.75
CA GLU A 251 29.08 -17.97 -22.98
C GLU A 251 27.70 -18.60 -23.29
N GLN A 252 27.02 -18.16 -24.35
CA GLN A 252 25.64 -18.59 -24.68
C GLN A 252 24.64 -18.36 -23.54
N PHE A 253 24.90 -17.36 -22.71
CA PHE A 253 24.07 -17.05 -21.56
C PHE A 253 22.66 -16.58 -22.01
N PRO A 254 21.58 -17.08 -21.39
CA PRO A 254 20.22 -16.71 -21.78
C PRO A 254 19.93 -15.25 -21.46
N ASN A 255 19.03 -14.66 -22.24
CA ASN A 255 18.62 -13.28 -22.00
C ASN A 255 17.68 -13.22 -20.77
N ILE A 256 18.12 -12.53 -19.71
CA ILE A 256 17.36 -12.37 -18.47
C ILE A 256 16.68 -11.00 -18.43
N GLN A 257 15.49 -10.95 -17.83
CA GLN A 257 14.79 -9.71 -17.54
C GLN A 257 15.49 -8.88 -16.44
N VAL A 258 15.65 -7.59 -16.72
CA VAL A 258 16.17 -6.60 -15.77
C VAL A 258 15.08 -5.54 -15.54
N GLU A 259 14.49 -5.58 -14.36
CA GLU A 259 13.36 -4.74 -13.95
C GLU A 259 13.78 -3.69 -12.94
N ILE A 260 13.14 -2.52 -12.99
CA ILE A 260 13.29 -1.47 -11.97
C ILE A 260 12.06 -1.51 -11.09
N CYS A 261 12.24 -1.77 -9.80
CA CYS A 261 11.15 -1.88 -8.84
C CYS A 261 11.18 -0.73 -7.82
N ASP A 262 10.00 -0.32 -7.37
CA ASP A 262 9.86 0.67 -6.31
C ASP A 262 10.53 0.19 -4.99
N ASN A 263 11.27 1.10 -4.35
CA ASN A 263 12.15 0.80 -3.21
C ASN A 263 11.53 1.16 -1.85
N GLU A 264 10.30 1.68 -1.81
CA GLU A 264 9.70 2.17 -0.56
C GLU A 264 9.52 1.06 0.48
N LEU A 265 8.92 -0.07 0.07
CA LEU A 265 8.75 -1.23 0.94
C LEU A 265 10.08 -1.74 1.48
N ALA A 266 11.10 -1.83 0.62
CA ALA A 266 12.38 -2.40 0.98
C ALA A 266 13.14 -1.54 1.98
N LYS A 267 13.01 -0.21 1.90
CA LYS A 267 13.53 0.72 2.91
C LYS A 267 12.88 0.53 4.28
N ILE A 268 11.57 0.35 4.32
CA ILE A 268 10.83 0.14 5.57
C ILE A 268 11.24 -1.21 6.17
N TYR A 269 11.24 -2.29 5.38
CA TYR A 269 11.66 -3.60 5.82
C TYR A 269 13.12 -3.59 6.33
N ALA A 270 14.04 -2.95 5.60
CA ALA A 270 15.43 -2.90 6.03
C ALA A 270 15.64 -2.15 7.36
N ASN A 271 14.75 -1.22 7.72
CA ASN A 271 14.80 -0.52 8.99
C ASN A 271 13.93 -1.17 10.09
N SER A 272 13.04 -2.09 9.73
CA SER A 272 12.17 -2.82 10.67
C SER A 272 12.96 -3.65 11.69
N ASN A 273 12.35 -3.92 12.84
CA ASN A 273 12.90 -4.85 13.82
C ASN A 273 13.05 -6.25 13.22
N LYS A 274 12.12 -6.65 12.35
CA LYS A 274 12.15 -7.92 11.64
C LYS A 274 13.38 -8.04 10.75
N GLY A 275 13.59 -7.09 9.84
CA GLY A 275 14.74 -7.08 8.94
C GLY A 275 16.08 -6.98 9.68
N ASN A 276 16.14 -6.24 10.80
CA ASN A 276 17.33 -6.22 11.67
C ASN A 276 17.58 -7.58 12.36
N SER A 277 16.52 -8.28 12.77
CA SER A 277 16.65 -9.57 13.44
C SER A 277 17.04 -10.70 12.50
N GLU A 278 16.52 -10.69 11.27
CA GLU A 278 16.76 -11.71 10.26
C GLU A 278 18.18 -11.62 9.67
N PHE A 279 18.68 -10.41 9.48
CA PHE A 279 19.97 -10.15 8.84
C PHE A 279 20.85 -9.20 9.66
N ARG A 280 21.13 -9.57 10.93
CA ARG A 280 21.82 -8.72 11.90
C ARG A 280 23.18 -8.20 11.44
N ASP A 281 23.94 -9.02 10.72
CA ASP A 281 25.29 -8.69 10.28
C ASP A 281 25.31 -7.94 8.94
N TYR A 282 24.15 -7.75 8.29
CA TYR A 282 24.06 -7.15 6.97
C TYR A 282 23.77 -5.65 7.05
N PRO A 283 24.48 -4.83 6.25
CA PRO A 283 24.19 -3.40 6.18
C PRO A 283 22.78 -3.16 5.65
N GLU A 284 22.18 -2.03 6.01
CA GLU A 284 20.81 -1.66 5.62
C GLU A 284 20.58 -1.80 4.11
N LEU A 285 21.52 -1.30 3.28
CA LEU A 285 21.38 -1.35 1.82
C LEU A 285 21.37 -2.78 1.25
N LEU A 286 22.08 -3.71 1.89
CA LEU A 286 22.02 -5.12 1.51
C LEU A 286 20.66 -5.73 1.90
N ARG A 287 20.09 -5.36 3.05
CA ARG A 287 18.75 -5.78 3.46
C ARG A 287 17.66 -5.22 2.55
N GLN A 288 17.84 -3.99 2.06
CA GLN A 288 16.97 -3.42 1.02
C GLN A 288 17.04 -4.24 -0.28
N ALA A 289 18.24 -4.63 -0.72
CA ALA A 289 18.41 -5.46 -1.92
C ALA A 289 17.72 -6.83 -1.77
N ILE A 290 17.80 -7.45 -0.59
CA ILE A 290 17.14 -8.72 -0.29
C ILE A 290 15.61 -8.57 -0.39
N SER A 291 15.05 -7.55 0.26
CA SER A 291 13.61 -7.26 0.22
C SER A 291 13.09 -6.97 -1.20
N LEU A 292 13.85 -6.24 -2.01
CA LEU A 292 13.52 -6.01 -3.42
C LEU A 292 13.45 -7.31 -4.22
N ALA A 293 14.41 -8.20 -4.01
CA ALA A 293 14.43 -9.49 -4.69
C ALA A 293 13.25 -10.37 -4.24
N ARG A 294 12.95 -10.38 -2.94
CA ARG A 294 11.81 -11.14 -2.37
C ARG A 294 10.47 -10.62 -2.86
N ARG A 295 10.32 -9.30 -2.97
CA ARG A 295 9.15 -8.66 -3.58
C ARG A 295 8.90 -9.13 -5.00
N MET A 296 9.96 -9.39 -5.78
CA MET A 296 9.82 -9.88 -7.15
C MET A 296 9.47 -11.38 -7.21
N GLN A 297 9.91 -12.17 -6.23
CA GLN A 297 9.48 -13.55 -6.09
C GLN A 297 8.01 -13.64 -5.72
N ASP A 298 7.60 -12.95 -4.65
CA ASP A 298 6.21 -12.93 -4.20
C ASP A 298 5.90 -11.61 -3.47
N PRO A 299 5.23 -10.67 -4.14
CA PRO A 299 4.82 -9.41 -3.54
C PRO A 299 3.94 -9.60 -2.30
N LEU A 300 3.01 -10.56 -2.33
CA LEU A 300 2.06 -10.77 -1.24
C LEU A 300 2.79 -11.19 0.05
N VAL A 301 3.74 -12.12 -0.07
CA VAL A 301 4.55 -12.57 1.07
C VAL A 301 5.44 -11.43 1.58
N GLU A 302 6.08 -10.67 0.70
CA GLU A 302 6.99 -9.60 1.10
C GLU A 302 6.23 -8.44 1.78
N PHE A 303 5.09 -8.01 1.24
CA PHE A 303 4.23 -7.00 1.88
C PHE A 303 3.71 -7.48 3.25
N SER A 304 3.43 -8.78 3.39
CA SER A 304 3.01 -9.33 4.67
C SER A 304 4.10 -9.14 5.74
N GLN A 305 5.39 -9.04 5.39
CA GLN A 305 6.47 -8.88 6.36
C GLN A 305 6.38 -7.59 7.19
N LEU A 306 5.72 -6.56 6.66
CA LEU A 306 5.48 -5.28 7.34
C LEU A 306 4.26 -5.32 8.28
N CYS A 307 3.50 -6.41 8.26
CA CYS A 307 2.35 -6.64 9.14
C CYS A 307 2.84 -7.34 10.42
N THR A 308 3.48 -6.54 11.28
CA THR A 308 3.98 -6.96 12.59
C THR A 308 3.28 -6.19 13.70
N ALA A 309 3.67 -6.42 14.96
CA ALA A 309 3.19 -5.65 16.10
C ALA A 309 3.59 -4.16 16.04
N ASP A 310 4.62 -3.82 15.26
CA ASP A 310 5.09 -2.44 15.08
C ASP A 310 4.34 -1.71 13.95
N GLU A 311 3.41 -2.40 13.26
CA GLU A 311 2.50 -1.83 12.24
C GLU A 311 3.23 -1.06 11.13
N GLU A 312 4.41 -1.53 10.73
CA GLU A 312 5.28 -0.86 9.75
C GLU A 312 4.60 -0.65 8.39
N ILE A 313 3.55 -1.43 8.09
CA ILE A 313 2.70 -1.26 6.91
C ILE A 313 2.12 0.16 6.80
N LEU A 314 1.83 0.83 7.94
CA LEU A 314 1.32 2.20 7.97
C LEU A 314 2.38 3.25 7.58
N CYS A 315 3.66 2.89 7.59
CA CYS A 315 4.76 3.78 7.22
C CYS A 315 4.89 3.98 5.70
N LEU A 316 4.23 3.15 4.89
CA LEU A 316 4.14 3.36 3.45
C LEU A 316 3.34 4.65 3.17
N ARG A 317 3.97 5.63 2.54
CA ARG A 317 3.43 6.96 2.21
C ARG A 317 2.81 7.02 0.82
N SER A 318 3.10 6.03 -0.02
CA SER A 318 2.55 5.98 -1.38
C SER A 318 1.08 5.55 -1.45
N TYR A 319 0.34 5.36 -0.34
CA TYR A 319 -1.10 5.09 -0.42
C TYR A 319 -1.89 6.32 -0.88
N HIS A 320 -1.81 7.41 -0.13
CA HIS A 320 -2.52 8.63 -0.46
C HIS A 320 -1.91 9.82 0.28
N ASN A 321 -1.84 10.99 -0.36
CA ASN A 321 -1.26 12.20 0.24
C ASN A 321 -1.97 12.67 1.51
N LEU A 322 -3.23 12.25 1.71
CA LEU A 322 -4.07 12.57 2.87
C LEU A 322 -4.30 11.35 3.78
N GLN A 323 -3.49 10.29 3.69
CA GLN A 323 -3.67 9.09 4.52
C GLN A 323 -3.60 9.40 6.03
N ASP A 324 -2.80 10.40 6.43
CA ASP A 324 -2.66 10.84 7.82
C ASP A 324 -3.93 11.51 8.38
N GLN A 325 -4.91 11.81 7.54
CA GLN A 325 -6.21 12.36 7.94
C GLN A 325 -7.22 11.27 8.34
N LEU A 326 -6.88 10.00 8.11
CA LEU A 326 -7.67 8.84 8.49
C LEU A 326 -7.33 8.40 9.92
N PRO A 327 -8.30 7.84 10.66
CA PRO A 327 -8.00 7.10 11.89
C PRO A 327 -7.06 5.93 11.58
N GLN A 328 -5.95 5.82 12.32
CA GLN A 328 -4.93 4.80 12.07
C GLN A 328 -5.46 3.37 12.24
N GLU A 329 -6.29 3.15 13.26
CA GLU A 329 -6.93 1.84 13.53
C GLU A 329 -7.82 1.41 12.34
N GLU A 330 -8.70 2.29 11.87
CA GLU A 330 -9.56 2.00 10.71
C GLU A 330 -8.74 1.75 9.44
N LEU A 331 -7.67 2.52 9.22
CA LEU A 331 -6.79 2.32 8.06
C LEU A 331 -6.12 0.95 8.12
N LEU A 332 -5.55 0.59 9.28
CA LEU A 332 -4.89 -0.70 9.47
C LEU A 332 -5.86 -1.87 9.24
N GLU A 333 -7.05 -1.81 9.82
CA GLU A 333 -8.09 -2.84 9.64
C GLU A 333 -8.47 -3.03 8.18
N ASN A 334 -8.66 -1.93 7.45
CA ASN A 334 -9.01 -1.97 6.03
C ASN A 334 -7.84 -2.48 5.17
N LEU A 335 -6.59 -2.15 5.50
CA LEU A 335 -5.41 -2.71 4.82
C LEU A 335 -5.27 -4.21 5.07
N TYR A 336 -5.48 -4.67 6.32
CA TYR A 336 -5.45 -6.10 6.65
C TYR A 336 -6.57 -6.87 5.97
N LEU A 337 -7.74 -6.26 5.79
CA LEU A 337 -8.81 -6.87 5.01
C LEU A 337 -8.39 -7.17 3.56
N GLU A 338 -7.59 -6.31 2.93
CA GLU A 338 -7.04 -6.58 1.59
C GLU A 338 -6.09 -7.80 1.58
N PHE A 339 -5.26 -7.96 2.62
CA PHE A 339 -4.44 -9.18 2.77
C PHE A 339 -5.29 -10.42 2.93
N VAL A 340 -6.31 -10.38 3.80
CA VAL A 340 -7.23 -11.50 4.00
C VAL A 340 -7.92 -11.89 2.69
N ASN A 341 -8.45 -10.90 1.95
CA ASN A 341 -9.09 -11.14 0.66
C ASN A 341 -8.14 -11.80 -0.34
N ARG A 342 -6.91 -11.27 -0.46
CA ARG A 342 -5.91 -11.78 -1.40
C ARG A 342 -5.42 -13.18 -1.02
N VAL A 343 -5.22 -13.45 0.28
CA VAL A 343 -4.78 -14.74 0.79
C VAL A 343 -5.85 -15.81 0.59
N ILE A 344 -7.14 -15.47 0.75
CA ILE A 344 -8.25 -16.39 0.43
C ILE A 344 -8.32 -16.67 -1.08
N GLU A 345 -8.07 -15.66 -1.92
CA GLU A 345 -8.11 -15.80 -3.39
C GLU A 345 -6.97 -16.68 -3.92
N VAL A 346 -5.75 -16.54 -3.38
CA VAL A 346 -4.56 -17.26 -3.85
C VAL A 346 -4.36 -18.59 -3.12
N GLY A 347 -4.69 -18.66 -1.85
CA GLY A 347 -4.37 -19.77 -0.95
C GLY A 347 -2.96 -19.67 -0.37
N VAL A 348 -2.71 -20.43 0.71
CA VAL A 348 -1.40 -20.54 1.37
C VAL A 348 -1.02 -22.00 1.47
N ASP A 349 0.18 -22.33 1.01
CA ASP A 349 0.79 -23.62 1.33
C ASP A 349 1.36 -23.55 2.76
N VAL A 350 0.58 -24.08 3.70
CA VAL A 350 0.93 -24.07 5.13
C VAL A 350 2.22 -24.85 5.38
N ASN A 351 2.50 -25.92 4.62
CA ASN A 351 3.70 -26.71 4.81
C ASN A 351 4.94 -25.91 4.44
N LYS A 352 4.88 -25.15 3.33
CA LYS A 352 5.95 -24.19 2.97
C LYS A 352 6.05 -23.06 3.99
N ALA A 353 4.94 -22.52 4.46
CA ALA A 353 4.94 -21.43 5.45
C ALA A 353 5.52 -21.84 6.81
N VAL A 354 5.42 -23.12 7.19
CA VAL A 354 6.02 -23.66 8.42
C VAL A 354 7.51 -23.95 8.23
N GLN A 355 7.92 -24.42 7.04
CA GLN A 355 9.33 -24.73 6.75
C GLN A 355 10.16 -23.47 6.49
N GLN A 356 9.58 -22.47 5.84
CA GLN A 356 10.22 -21.22 5.48
C GLN A 356 9.73 -20.10 6.40
N ALA A 357 10.59 -19.66 7.33
CA ALA A 357 10.25 -18.60 8.29
C ALA A 357 9.76 -17.30 7.62
N TYR A 358 10.27 -17.02 6.41
CA TYR A 358 9.85 -15.90 5.57
C TYR A 358 8.36 -15.96 5.20
N CYS A 359 7.84 -17.12 4.79
CA CYS A 359 6.44 -17.31 4.38
C CYS A 359 5.47 -17.39 5.57
N GLY A 360 5.98 -17.61 6.79
CA GLY A 360 5.16 -17.81 7.98
C GLY A 360 4.24 -16.64 8.34
N ASN A 361 4.62 -15.40 8.01
CA ASN A 361 3.79 -14.23 8.37
C ASN A 361 2.47 -14.16 7.62
N LEU A 362 2.36 -14.85 6.48
CA LEU A 362 1.15 -14.90 5.66
C LEU A 362 0.02 -15.68 6.36
N VAL A 363 0.38 -16.64 7.21
CA VAL A 363 -0.55 -17.55 7.89
C VAL A 363 -1.54 -16.78 8.77
N GLN A 364 -1.16 -15.60 9.28
CA GLN A 364 -2.06 -14.77 10.09
C GLN A 364 -3.30 -14.26 9.33
N PHE A 365 -3.26 -14.25 8.00
CA PHE A 365 -4.32 -13.75 7.13
C PHE A 365 -5.21 -14.84 6.55
N VAL A 366 -4.92 -16.12 6.85
CA VAL A 366 -5.83 -17.22 6.51
C VAL A 366 -7.11 -17.07 7.34
N CYS A 367 -8.25 -17.27 6.70
CA CYS A 367 -9.56 -17.13 7.33
C CYS A 367 -9.65 -17.94 8.64
N GLY A 368 -10.08 -17.31 9.74
CA GLY A 368 -10.17 -17.98 11.06
C GLY A 368 -8.85 -18.09 11.84
N LEU A 369 -7.73 -17.78 11.20
CA LEU A 369 -6.44 -17.53 11.85
C LEU A 369 -6.26 -16.03 12.14
N GLY A 370 -5.26 -15.75 12.96
CA GLY A 370 -4.85 -14.40 13.34
C GLY A 370 -3.43 -14.47 13.90
N PRO A 371 -2.81 -13.34 14.28
CA PRO A 371 -1.39 -13.29 14.63
C PRO A 371 -0.96 -14.35 15.67
N ARG A 372 -1.77 -14.50 16.74
CA ARG A 372 -1.51 -15.47 17.81
C ARG A 372 -1.57 -16.93 17.34
N LYS A 373 -2.58 -17.28 16.54
CA LYS A 373 -2.78 -18.65 16.06
C LYS A 373 -1.81 -19.01 14.93
N GLY A 374 -1.53 -18.06 14.04
CA GLY A 374 -0.53 -18.23 12.99
C GLY A 374 0.85 -18.44 13.58
N GLN A 375 1.20 -17.69 14.62
CA GLN A 375 2.45 -17.90 15.35
C GLN A 375 2.50 -19.29 16.01
N ALA A 376 1.45 -19.71 16.72
CA ALA A 376 1.39 -21.03 17.35
C ALA A 376 1.62 -22.17 16.34
N LEU A 377 0.99 -22.10 15.16
CA LEU A 377 1.19 -23.08 14.08
C LEU A 377 2.63 -23.13 13.55
N GLY A 378 3.35 -22.00 13.55
CA GLY A 378 4.76 -21.94 13.18
C GLY A 378 5.71 -22.55 14.22
N PHE A 379 5.41 -22.39 15.52
CA PHE A 379 6.28 -22.85 16.61
C PHE A 379 6.01 -24.28 17.09
N GLU A 380 4.76 -24.77 17.07
CA GLU A 380 4.42 -26.11 17.59
C GLU A 380 4.84 -27.27 16.67
N ASN A 381 5.18 -27.00 15.40
CA ASN A 381 5.50 -28.02 14.40
C ASN A 381 7.00 -28.33 14.22
N LEU A 382 7.89 -27.76 15.03
CA LEU A 382 9.34 -28.09 15.05
C LEU A 382 9.67 -29.40 15.80
N ALA A 383 8.66 -30.14 16.30
CA ALA A 383 8.84 -31.47 16.88
C ALA A 383 8.97 -32.53 15.77
N PRO A 384 10.05 -33.34 15.72
CA PRO A 384 10.39 -34.21 14.58
C PRO A 384 9.45 -35.42 14.36
N ASP A 385 8.42 -35.62 15.18
CA ASP A 385 7.53 -36.79 15.13
C ASP A 385 6.14 -36.51 14.51
N LEU A 386 5.93 -35.37 13.86
CA LEU A 386 4.61 -34.96 13.36
C LEU A 386 4.46 -34.91 11.83
N HIS A 387 5.06 -35.84 11.10
CA HIS A 387 4.74 -36.13 9.68
C HIS A 387 3.26 -36.49 9.40
N LYS A 388 2.35 -36.35 10.37
CA LYS A 388 0.92 -36.68 10.30
C LYS A 388 -0.04 -35.49 10.38
N TYR A 389 0.42 -34.27 10.66
CA TYR A 389 -0.52 -33.23 11.14
C TYR A 389 -0.97 -32.17 10.14
N ILE A 390 -0.42 -32.09 8.93
CA ILE A 390 -0.93 -31.15 7.92
C ILE A 390 -0.89 -31.79 6.53
N PHE A 391 -1.71 -32.83 6.35
CA PHE A 391 -2.27 -33.15 5.03
C PHE A 391 -3.63 -32.45 4.95
N PHE A 392 -3.71 -31.28 4.31
CA PHE A 392 -4.97 -30.83 3.72
C PHE A 392 -5.23 -31.70 2.48
N PHE A 393 -5.62 -32.96 2.70
CA PHE A 393 -6.25 -33.76 1.66
C PHE A 393 -7.70 -33.30 1.54
N PHE A 394 -8.03 -32.68 0.41
CA PHE A 394 -9.36 -32.81 -0.16
C PHE A 394 -9.70 -34.30 -0.23
N SER A 395 -10.70 -34.73 0.54
CA SER A 395 -11.16 -36.13 0.68
C SER A 395 -10.29 -37.04 1.57
N GLU A 396 -10.54 -37.04 2.88
CA GLU A 396 -11.12 -38.20 3.59
C GLU A 396 -11.43 -37.87 5.05
N ARG A 397 -12.59 -38.36 5.53
CA ARG A 397 -13.01 -38.26 6.93
C ARG A 397 -12.06 -39.07 7.82
N SER A 398 -11.32 -38.43 8.72
CA SER A 398 -11.11 -39.01 10.05
C SER A 398 -10.73 -37.99 11.12
N SER A 399 -11.64 -37.89 12.10
CA SER A 399 -11.43 -37.76 13.53
C SER A 399 -9.99 -37.58 14.01
N TYR A 400 -9.60 -36.38 14.47
CA TYR A 400 -8.93 -36.10 15.76
C TYR A 400 -9.02 -34.59 16.05
N VAL A 401 -9.31 -34.26 17.31
CA VAL A 401 -9.64 -32.92 17.80
C VAL A 401 -8.37 -32.12 18.07
N VAL A 402 -8.09 -31.11 17.24
CA VAL A 402 -7.33 -29.92 17.65
C VAL A 402 -8.00 -28.70 17.03
N GLU A 403 -8.58 -27.88 17.91
CA GLU A 403 -9.29 -26.61 17.69
C GLU A 403 -10.65 -26.65 16.96
N CYS A 404 -11.57 -25.83 17.46
CA CYS A 404 -13.01 -25.83 17.21
C CYS A 404 -13.39 -26.17 15.76
N SER A 405 -14.35 -27.08 15.59
CA SER A 405 -14.97 -27.46 14.31
C SER A 405 -15.39 -26.29 13.41
N ASN A 406 -15.64 -25.11 13.99
CA ASN A 406 -15.94 -23.88 13.27
C ASN A 406 -14.75 -23.26 12.53
N ILE A 407 -13.52 -23.35 13.06
CA ILE A 407 -12.32 -22.81 12.40
C ILE A 407 -11.95 -23.68 11.21
N TYR A 408 -11.96 -25.01 11.39
CA TYR A 408 -11.70 -25.96 10.31
C TYR A 408 -12.66 -25.74 9.13
N PHE A 409 -13.96 -25.53 9.39
CA PHE A 409 -14.97 -25.27 8.36
C PHE A 409 -14.74 -23.94 7.62
N VAL A 410 -14.22 -22.92 8.30
CA VAL A 410 -13.92 -21.60 7.71
C VAL A 410 -12.63 -21.62 6.90
N CYS A 411 -11.60 -22.37 7.34
CA CYS A 411 -10.32 -22.53 6.64
C CYS A 411 -10.39 -23.47 5.43
N SER A 412 -11.29 -24.46 5.44
CA SER A 412 -11.39 -25.45 4.37
C SER A 412 -12.14 -24.87 3.16
N SER A 413 -11.49 -24.78 2.01
CA SER A 413 -12.18 -24.53 0.75
C SER A 413 -13.07 -25.74 0.40
N ALA A 414 -14.31 -25.49 -0.02
CA ALA A 414 -15.19 -26.51 -0.57
C ALA A 414 -14.92 -26.60 -2.08
N GLU A 415 -14.29 -27.68 -2.53
CA GLU A 415 -14.23 -28.04 -3.95
C GLU A 415 -15.67 -28.29 -4.40
N THR A 416 -16.25 -27.32 -5.09
CA THR A 416 -17.48 -27.53 -5.83
C THR A 416 -17.06 -28.23 -7.12
N LYS A 417 -17.06 -29.57 -7.12
CA LYS A 417 -16.96 -30.35 -8.35
C LYS A 417 -18.11 -29.95 -9.27
N ILE A 418 -17.80 -29.33 -10.42
CA ILE A 418 -18.67 -29.28 -11.60
C ILE A 418 -18.27 -30.43 -12.51
#